data_AF-A0A1G1XMH1-F1
#
_entry.id   AF-A0A1G1XMH1-F1
#
_cell.length_a   1.000
_cell.length_b   1.000
_cell.length_c   1.000
_cell.angle_alpha   90.00
_cell.angle_beta   90.00
_cell.angle_gamma   90.00
#
_symmetry.space_group_name_H-M   'P 1'
#
loop_
_entity.id
_entity.type
_entity.pdbx_description
1 polymer ?
#
loop_
_entity_poly.entity_id
_entity_poly.type
_entity_poly.pdbx_seq_one_letter_code
_entity_poly.pdbx_strand_id
1 'polypeptide(L)'
;MSKYKAKRKFTKTTEPKPKVTKKSLSRFVVQEHHARNLHWDFRLEMESHINSREIVLKSWAVSKGVPVKFGEKRLAVAVEDHPVDYINFKGTIPKGEYGAGTVKIWDRGKFKLLRRTKKEIEFILKGKKAKGRYALVRTSFGKNSWLLIKLKEK
;
A
#
# COMPACT_ATOMS: atom_id res chain seq x y z
N MET A 1 8.49 0.95 -11.28
CA MET A 1 7.87 -0.33 -11.74
C MET A 1 8.80 -1.54 -12.02
N SER A 2 10.10 -1.38 -12.34
CA SER A 2 10.95 -2.49 -12.80
C SER A 2 11.02 -3.70 -11.85
N LYS A 3 11.19 -3.47 -10.54
CA LYS A 3 11.22 -4.54 -9.52
C LYS A 3 9.90 -5.31 -9.40
N TYR A 4 8.77 -4.68 -9.68
CA TYR A 4 7.49 -5.37 -9.73
C TYR A 4 7.49 -6.40 -10.86
N LYS A 5 7.80 -5.96 -12.10
CA LYS A 5 7.88 -6.82 -13.28
C LYS A 5 8.80 -8.03 -13.07
N ALA A 6 10.00 -7.79 -12.53
CA ALA A 6 11.02 -8.83 -12.36
C ALA A 6 10.59 -9.98 -11.44
N LYS A 7 9.67 -9.73 -10.51
CA LYS A 7 9.24 -10.73 -9.51
C LYS A 7 7.98 -11.51 -9.89
N ARG A 8 7.30 -11.19 -11.00
CA ARG A 8 6.02 -11.80 -11.36
C ARG A 8 6.10 -12.51 -12.71
N LYS A 9 5.55 -13.72 -12.78
CA LYS A 9 5.34 -14.43 -14.04
C LYS A 9 3.90 -14.21 -14.50
N PHE A 10 3.67 -13.18 -15.31
CA PHE A 10 2.32 -12.79 -15.80
C PHE A 10 1.62 -13.83 -16.68
N THR A 11 2.30 -14.92 -17.04
CA THR A 11 1.69 -16.10 -17.68
C THR A 11 1.03 -17.05 -16.67
N LYS A 12 1.37 -16.92 -15.38
CA LYS A 12 0.90 -17.79 -14.29
C LYS A 12 -0.02 -17.07 -13.31
N THR A 13 0.10 -15.76 -13.18
CA THR A 13 -0.73 -14.95 -12.26
C THR A 13 -1.76 -14.12 -13.01
N THR A 14 -2.94 -13.94 -12.41
CA THR A 14 -3.98 -13.00 -12.88
C THR A 14 -3.70 -11.55 -12.46
N GLU A 15 -2.54 -11.29 -11.87
CA GLU A 15 -2.13 -9.94 -11.50
C GLU A 15 -1.92 -9.04 -12.73
N PRO A 16 -2.31 -7.76 -12.65
CA PRO A 16 -2.23 -6.86 -13.79
C PRO A 16 -0.79 -6.60 -14.23
N LYS A 17 -0.60 -6.54 -15.55
CA LYS A 17 0.64 -6.05 -16.16
C LYS A 17 0.81 -4.56 -15.85
N PRO A 18 2.04 -4.09 -15.60
CA PRO A 18 2.28 -2.70 -15.26
C PRO A 18 2.06 -1.75 -16.42
N LYS A 19 1.20 -0.75 -16.19
CA LYS A 19 0.95 0.40 -17.06
C LYS A 19 1.37 1.68 -16.34
N VAL A 20 1.95 2.61 -17.09
CA VAL A 20 2.35 3.92 -16.56
C VAL A 20 1.14 4.85 -16.61
N THR A 21 0.77 5.40 -15.46
CA THR A 21 -0.29 6.40 -15.35
C THR A 21 0.34 7.75 -15.05
N LYS A 22 -0.11 8.82 -15.72
CA LYS A 22 0.44 10.19 -15.58
C LYS A 22 -0.36 11.08 -14.62
N LYS A 23 -1.55 10.67 -14.21
CA LYS A 23 -2.44 11.43 -13.32
C LYS A 23 -2.93 10.53 -12.18
N SER A 24 -2.69 10.94 -10.94
CA SER A 24 -3.20 10.22 -9.77
C SER A 24 -4.66 10.59 -9.52
N LEU A 25 -5.48 9.58 -9.23
CA LEU A 25 -6.84 9.77 -8.73
C LEU A 25 -6.91 9.83 -7.20
N SER A 26 -5.75 9.84 -6.52
CA SER A 26 -5.59 9.88 -5.07
C SER A 26 -6.43 8.81 -4.36
N ARG A 27 -6.37 7.58 -4.86
CA ARG A 27 -7.05 6.42 -4.26
C ARG A 27 -6.12 5.67 -3.32
N PHE A 28 -6.71 4.96 -2.37
CA PHE A 28 -6.00 4.00 -1.55
C PHE A 28 -6.74 2.66 -1.53
N VAL A 29 -6.01 1.61 -1.22
CA VAL A 29 -6.56 0.29 -0.96
C VAL A 29 -5.83 -0.34 0.22
N VAL A 30 -6.59 -1.12 0.99
CA VAL A 30 -6.06 -2.07 1.96
C VAL A 30 -6.46 -3.46 1.48
N GLN A 31 -5.48 -4.29 1.19
CA GLN A 31 -5.70 -5.68 0.78
C GLN A 31 -5.35 -6.60 1.94
N GLU A 32 -6.27 -7.46 2.35
CA GLU A 32 -6.01 -8.56 3.28
C GLU A 32 -5.41 -9.72 2.50
N HIS A 33 -4.20 -10.13 2.89
CA HIS A 33 -3.39 -11.08 2.15
C HIS A 33 -3.10 -12.31 3.00
N HIS A 34 -3.76 -13.42 2.65
CA HIS A 34 -3.60 -14.75 3.23
C HIS A 34 -2.45 -15.47 2.53
N ALA A 35 -1.23 -14.97 2.74
CA ALA A 35 0.01 -15.61 2.30
C ALA A 35 0.48 -16.64 3.36
N ARG A 36 1.79 -16.95 3.40
CA ARG A 36 2.39 -17.76 4.48
C ARG A 36 2.02 -17.21 5.88
N ASN A 37 2.01 -15.89 6.01
CA ASN A 37 1.51 -15.19 7.18
C ASN A 37 0.41 -14.24 6.74
N LEU A 38 -0.67 -14.17 7.51
CA LEU A 38 -1.71 -13.16 7.33
C LEU A 38 -1.11 -11.77 7.55
N HIS A 39 -1.36 -10.86 6.61
CA HIS A 39 -0.98 -9.46 6.71
C HIS A 39 -1.91 -8.59 5.85
N TRP A 40 -1.77 -7.28 5.97
CA TRP A 40 -2.50 -6.32 5.15
C TRP A 40 -1.54 -5.49 4.32
N ASP A 41 -1.74 -5.48 3.01
CA ASP A 41 -1.05 -4.58 2.10
C ASP A 41 -1.78 -3.23 2.06
N PHE A 42 -1.16 -2.21 2.63
CA PHE A 42 -1.62 -0.83 2.56
C PHE A 42 -0.98 -0.11 1.38
N ARG A 43 -1.80 0.49 0.52
CA ARG A 43 -1.32 1.12 -0.71
C ARG A 43 -1.93 2.50 -0.97
N LEU A 44 -1.10 3.44 -1.41
CA LEU A 44 -1.49 4.79 -1.81
C LEU A 44 -1.14 5.05 -3.28
N GLU A 45 -2.11 5.49 -4.07
CA GLU A 45 -1.92 5.94 -5.46
C GLU A 45 -1.28 7.33 -5.49
N MET A 46 0.02 7.41 -5.73
CA MET A 46 0.78 8.67 -5.74
C MET A 46 2.05 8.55 -6.58
N GLU A 47 2.79 9.66 -6.70
CA GLU A 47 4.08 9.67 -7.37
C GLU A 47 5.06 8.67 -6.75
N SER A 48 5.81 7.98 -7.58
CA SER A 48 6.80 6.96 -7.21
C SER A 48 7.88 7.50 -6.25
N HIS A 49 8.32 8.73 -6.49
CA HIS A 49 9.30 9.48 -5.70
C HIS A 49 8.90 10.96 -5.73
N ILE A 50 9.43 11.76 -4.80
CA ILE A 50 9.24 13.22 -4.82
C ILE A 50 9.81 13.75 -6.15
N ASN A 51 9.03 14.58 -6.86
CA ASN A 51 9.33 15.13 -8.18
C ASN A 51 9.29 14.11 -9.33
N SER A 52 8.73 12.93 -9.12
CA SER A 52 8.51 11.94 -10.18
C SER A 52 7.19 12.18 -10.89
N ARG A 53 7.13 11.94 -12.21
CA ARG A 53 5.88 11.92 -12.98
C ARG A 53 5.24 10.53 -13.06
N GLU A 54 5.88 9.49 -12.53
CA GLU A 54 5.37 8.12 -12.54
C GLU A 54 4.39 7.94 -11.37
N ILE A 55 3.12 7.67 -11.66
CA ILE A 55 2.12 7.32 -10.63
C ILE A 55 2.11 5.81 -10.41
N VAL A 56 2.16 5.42 -9.14
CA VAL A 56 2.24 4.04 -8.68
C VAL A 56 1.38 3.84 -7.43
N LEU A 57 1.19 2.59 -7.03
CA LEU A 57 0.75 2.25 -5.68
C LEU A 57 1.98 2.10 -4.77
N LYS A 58 2.31 3.16 -4.03
CA LYS A 58 3.29 3.07 -2.94
C LYS A 58 2.72 2.12 -1.91
N SER A 59 3.47 1.08 -1.55
CA SER A 59 2.93 -0.09 -0.86
C SER A 59 3.72 -0.43 0.41
N TRP A 60 3.00 -0.83 1.45
CA TRP A 60 3.55 -1.30 2.72
C TRP A 60 2.80 -2.54 3.20
N ALA A 61 3.52 -3.55 3.66
CA ALA A 61 2.96 -4.69 4.36
C ALA A 61 2.81 -4.36 5.86
N VAL A 62 1.61 -4.56 6.41
CA VAL A 62 1.24 -4.27 7.79
C VAL A 62 0.73 -5.54 8.46
N SER A 63 1.59 -6.20 9.23
CA SER A 63 1.31 -7.54 9.78
C SER A 63 0.10 -7.60 10.71
N LYS A 64 -0.15 -6.52 11.47
CA LYS A 64 -1.27 -6.42 12.43
C LYS A 64 -2.41 -5.52 11.93
N GLY A 65 -2.53 -5.31 10.63
CA GLY A 65 -3.59 -4.53 10.01
C GLY A 65 -3.41 -3.01 10.13
N VAL A 66 -4.18 -2.26 9.33
CA VAL A 66 -4.21 -0.78 9.38
C VAL A 66 -4.89 -0.33 10.68
N PRO A 67 -4.30 0.61 11.44
CA PRO A 67 -4.88 1.06 12.70
C PRO A 67 -6.22 1.76 12.50
N VAL A 68 -7.23 1.34 13.27
CA VAL A 68 -8.59 1.92 13.22
C VAL A 68 -8.91 2.76 14.45
N LYS A 69 -8.27 2.50 15.59
CA LYS A 69 -8.42 3.28 16.82
C LYS A 69 -7.33 4.34 16.96
N PHE A 70 -7.70 5.47 17.53
CA PHE A 70 -6.78 6.60 17.76
C PHE A 70 -5.58 6.16 18.61
N GLY A 71 -4.39 6.68 18.28
CA GLY A 71 -3.16 6.39 19.03
C GLY A 71 -2.50 5.05 18.70
N GLU A 72 -3.18 4.15 17.97
CA GLU A 72 -2.57 2.90 17.53
C GLU A 72 -1.44 3.15 16.53
N LYS A 73 -0.32 2.46 16.77
CA LYS A 73 0.87 2.43 15.92
C LYS A 73 1.07 1.02 15.40
N ARG A 74 1.29 0.88 14.10
CA ARG A 74 1.51 -0.41 13.43
C ARG A 74 2.80 -0.35 12.62
N LEU A 75 3.64 -1.37 12.75
CA LEU A 75 4.80 -1.53 11.86
C LEU A 75 4.29 -1.76 10.43
N ALA A 76 4.80 -0.95 9.51
CA ALA A 76 4.50 -0.98 8.09
C ALA A 76 5.81 -1.11 7.31
N VAL A 77 6.06 -2.26 6.71
CA VAL A 77 7.29 -2.54 5.97
C VAL A 77 7.09 -2.15 4.52
N ALA A 78 7.87 -1.20 3.99
CA ALA A 78 7.73 -0.78 2.60
C ALA A 78 8.13 -1.92 1.66
N VAL A 79 7.26 -2.21 0.70
CA VAL A 79 7.45 -3.22 -0.35
C VAL A 79 7.55 -2.55 -1.72
N GLU A 80 7.66 -3.32 -2.80
CA GLU A 80 7.76 -2.75 -4.14
C GLU A 80 6.54 -1.91 -4.51
N ASP A 81 6.75 -0.92 -5.38
CA ASP A 81 5.66 -0.18 -5.99
C ASP A 81 4.83 -1.10 -6.89
N HIS A 82 3.51 -1.03 -6.79
CA HIS A 82 2.59 -1.84 -7.59
C HIS A 82 1.88 -0.98 -8.64
N PRO A 83 1.53 -1.54 -9.81
CA PRO A 83 0.83 -0.78 -10.84
C PRO A 83 -0.53 -0.31 -10.34
N VAL A 84 -0.98 0.85 -10.84
CA VAL A 84 -2.24 1.48 -10.41
C VAL A 84 -3.43 0.53 -10.57
N ASP A 85 -3.46 -0.28 -11.62
CA ASP A 85 -4.53 -1.27 -11.87
C ASP A 85 -4.64 -2.34 -10.77
N TYR A 86 -3.56 -2.58 -10.02
CA TYR A 86 -3.54 -3.53 -8.90
C TYR A 86 -4.49 -3.14 -7.76
N ILE A 87 -4.93 -1.88 -7.73
CA ILE A 87 -5.85 -1.37 -6.71
C ILE A 87 -7.19 -2.12 -6.68
N ASN A 88 -7.57 -2.74 -7.81
CA ASN A 88 -8.80 -3.52 -7.94
C ASN A 88 -8.57 -5.03 -7.80
N PHE A 89 -7.32 -5.46 -7.64
CA PHE A 89 -6.99 -6.88 -7.60
C PHE A 89 -7.57 -7.55 -6.35
N LYS A 90 -8.25 -8.67 -6.59
CA LYS A 90 -8.72 -9.64 -5.62
C LYS A 90 -8.64 -11.00 -6.30
N GLY A 91 -8.26 -12.04 -5.57
CA GLY A 91 -8.09 -13.37 -6.12
C GLY A 91 -6.96 -14.14 -5.44
N THR A 92 -6.59 -15.27 -6.02
CA THR A 92 -5.56 -16.15 -5.47
C THR A 92 -4.32 -16.08 -6.34
N ILE A 93 -3.18 -15.73 -5.74
CA ILE A 93 -1.87 -15.81 -6.36
C ILE A 93 -1.39 -17.26 -6.20
N PRO A 94 -1.07 -17.98 -7.30
CA PRO A 94 -0.74 -19.40 -7.24
C PRO A 94 0.45 -19.72 -6.33
N LYS A 95 0.45 -20.93 -5.76
CA LYS A 95 1.60 -21.45 -5.00
C LYS A 95 2.86 -21.44 -5.87
N GLY A 96 3.98 -21.04 -5.29
CA GLY A 96 5.27 -20.92 -5.98
C GLY A 96 5.53 -19.57 -6.65
N GLU A 97 4.51 -18.72 -6.78
CA GLU A 97 4.67 -17.33 -7.21
C GLU A 97 5.01 -16.41 -6.03
N TYR A 98 5.65 -15.28 -6.33
CA TYR A 98 5.97 -14.27 -5.32
C TYR A 98 4.68 -13.64 -4.78
N GLY A 99 4.45 -13.75 -3.47
CA GLY A 99 3.19 -13.32 -2.86
C GLY A 99 2.07 -14.36 -3.01
N ALA A 100 2.38 -15.64 -3.17
CA ALA A 100 1.39 -16.72 -3.16
C ALA A 100 0.46 -16.62 -1.94
N GLY A 101 -0.85 -16.69 -2.20
CA GLY A 101 -1.87 -16.47 -1.18
C GLY A 101 -3.17 -15.92 -1.75
N THR A 102 -4.19 -15.82 -0.91
CA THR A 102 -5.48 -15.21 -1.29
C THR A 102 -5.47 -13.73 -0.91
N VAL A 103 -5.81 -12.86 -1.86
CA VAL A 103 -5.90 -11.41 -1.69
C VAL A 103 -7.36 -10.98 -1.74
N LYS A 104 -7.82 -10.30 -0.68
CA LYS A 104 -9.17 -9.71 -0.58
C LYS A 104 -9.06 -8.21 -0.34
N ILE A 105 -10.01 -7.43 -0.85
CA ILE A 105 -10.07 -5.99 -0.53
C ILE A 105 -10.71 -5.83 0.85
N TRP A 106 -9.93 -5.36 1.83
CA TRP A 106 -10.40 -5.10 3.19
C TRP A 106 -11.08 -3.74 3.31
N ASP A 107 -10.50 -2.71 2.68
CA ASP A 107 -11.06 -1.36 2.55
C ASP A 107 -10.46 -0.66 1.32
N ARG A 108 -11.16 0.37 0.82
CA ARG A 108 -10.68 1.23 -0.27
C ARG A 108 -11.40 2.57 -0.23
N GLY A 109 -10.78 3.58 -0.81
CA GLY A 109 -11.40 4.90 -0.92
C GLY A 109 -10.47 5.92 -1.56
N LYS A 110 -10.78 7.19 -1.34
CA LYS A 110 -9.90 8.31 -1.68
C LYS A 110 -9.06 8.69 -0.46
N PHE A 111 -7.91 9.31 -0.70
CA PHE A 111 -7.15 9.97 0.33
C PHE A 111 -6.83 11.41 -0.08
N LYS A 112 -6.59 12.28 0.90
CA LYS A 112 -6.03 13.62 0.70
C LYS A 112 -4.62 13.61 1.25
N LEU A 113 -3.62 13.86 0.42
CA LEU A 113 -2.25 14.07 0.88
C LEU A 113 -2.17 15.42 1.61
N LEU A 114 -1.60 15.43 2.80
CA LEU A 114 -1.36 16.65 3.59
C LEU A 114 0.11 17.06 3.51
N ARG A 115 1.01 16.09 3.67
CA ARG A 115 2.46 16.32 3.68
C ARG A 115 3.19 15.10 3.17
N ARG A 116 4.29 15.29 2.44
CA ARG A 116 5.19 14.22 2.02
C ARG A 116 6.63 14.69 2.06
N THR A 117 7.45 13.96 2.80
CA THR A 117 8.91 14.12 2.85
C THR A 117 9.57 12.75 2.63
N LYS A 118 10.90 12.69 2.68
CA LYS A 118 11.64 11.43 2.61
C LYS A 118 11.41 10.51 3.82
N LYS A 119 10.99 11.07 4.96
CA LYS A 119 10.83 10.36 6.24
C LYS A 119 9.38 10.30 6.73
N GLU A 120 8.47 11.05 6.11
CA GLU A 120 7.10 11.16 6.59
C GLU A 120 6.10 11.33 5.45
N ILE A 121 4.95 10.68 5.54
CA ILE A 121 3.80 10.89 4.67
C ILE A 121 2.56 11.05 5.55
N GLU A 122 1.92 12.20 5.47
CA GLU A 122 0.73 12.52 6.23
C GLU A 122 -0.46 12.70 5.31
N PHE A 123 -1.59 12.08 5.65
CA PHE A 123 -2.76 12.02 4.78
C PHE A 123 -4.06 11.81 5.55
N ILE A 124 -5.18 12.10 4.89
CA ILE A 124 -6.53 11.81 5.38
C ILE A 124 -7.11 10.69 4.52
N LEU A 125 -7.51 9.59 5.14
CA LEU A 125 -8.22 8.50 4.47
C LEU A 125 -9.72 8.74 4.49
N LYS A 126 -10.38 8.45 3.36
CA LYS A 126 -11.84 8.47 3.19
C LYS A 126 -12.33 7.07 2.76
N GLY A 127 -12.10 6.07 3.61
CA GLY A 127 -12.60 4.71 3.44
C GLY A 127 -13.84 4.41 4.28
N LYS A 128 -14.30 3.16 4.21
CA LYS A 128 -15.40 2.68 5.06
C LYS A 128 -14.92 2.33 6.46
N LYS A 129 -13.71 1.75 6.58
CA LYS A 129 -13.13 1.30 7.84
C LYS A 129 -11.97 2.22 8.28
N ALA A 130 -11.01 2.44 7.41
CA ALA A 130 -9.90 3.36 7.60
C ALA A 130 -10.30 4.77 7.16
N LYS A 131 -10.60 5.63 8.14
CA LYS A 131 -11.09 7.01 7.94
C LYS A 131 -10.38 8.00 8.87
N GLY A 132 -10.22 9.24 8.45
CA GLY A 132 -9.59 10.30 9.24
C GLY A 132 -8.08 10.42 8.99
N ARG A 133 -7.36 11.07 9.91
CA ARG A 133 -5.97 11.50 9.73
C ARG A 133 -4.96 10.41 10.11
N TYR A 134 -3.94 10.22 9.28
CA TYR A 134 -2.89 9.21 9.43
C TYR A 134 -1.51 9.78 9.09
N ALA A 135 -0.48 9.16 9.65
CA ALA A 135 0.91 9.37 9.26
C ALA A 135 1.64 8.04 9.06
N LEU A 136 2.51 8.01 8.04
CA LEU A 136 3.57 7.03 7.87
C LEU A 136 4.90 7.71 8.21
N VAL A 137 5.60 7.22 9.24
CA VAL A 137 6.88 7.77 9.69
C VAL A 137 7.97 6.71 9.53
N ARG A 138 9.03 7.00 8.79
CA ARG A 138 10.14 6.08 8.57
C ARG A 138 10.97 5.93 9.85
N THR A 139 11.27 4.69 10.22
CA THR A 139 12.09 4.38 11.40
C THR A 139 13.51 3.99 11.01
N SER A 140 14.44 4.12 11.94
CA SER A 140 15.80 3.56 11.83
C SER A 140 15.85 2.07 12.15
N PHE A 141 14.84 1.54 12.86
CA PHE A 141 14.76 0.14 13.23
C PHE A 141 14.38 -0.74 12.03
N GLY A 142 15.34 -1.49 11.49
CA GLY A 142 15.11 -2.43 10.40
C GLY A 142 15.06 -1.79 9.00
N LYS A 143 15.30 -2.62 7.99
CA LYS A 143 15.34 -2.17 6.59
C LYS A 143 13.94 -1.88 6.09
N ASN A 144 13.75 -0.70 5.49
CA ASN A 144 12.48 -0.26 4.89
C ASN A 144 11.30 -0.15 5.88
N SER A 145 11.58 0.01 7.18
CA SER A 145 10.55 0.07 8.21
C SER A 145 9.92 1.47 8.34
N TRP A 146 8.60 1.47 8.51
CA TRP A 146 7.78 2.64 8.80
C TRP A 146 6.82 2.33 9.95
N LEU A 147 6.34 3.37 10.63
CA LEU A 147 5.19 3.30 11.53
C LEU A 147 3.99 3.95 10.85
N LEU A 148 2.92 3.18 10.71
CA LEU A 148 1.60 3.69 10.35
C LEU A 148 0.85 4.03 11.64
N ILE A 149 0.45 5.29 11.76
CA ILE A 149 -0.12 5.86 12.99
C ILE A 149 -1.45 6.51 12.66
N LYS A 150 -2.50 6.20 13.43
CA LYS A 150 -3.75 6.95 13.37
C LYS A 150 -3.67 8.15 14.29
N LEU A 151 -3.78 9.35 13.71
CA LEU A 151 -3.67 10.62 14.42
C LEU A 151 -5.03 11.08 14.96
N LYS A 152 -5.01 12.01 15.91
CA LYS A 152 -6.23 12.65 16.43
C LYS A 152 -6.79 13.55 15.34
N GLU A 153 -8.11 13.55 15.18
CA GLU A 153 -8.78 14.61 14.43
C GLU A 153 -8.72 15.88 15.29
N LYS A 154 -8.23 16.97 14.71
CA LYS A 154 -8.22 18.30 15.36
C LYS A 154 -9.57 18.95 15.17
#